data_AF-A0A7S2FWI1-F1
#
_entry.id   AF-A0A7S2FWI1-F1
#
_cell.length_a   1.000
_cell.length_b   1.000
_cell.length_c   1.000
_cell.angle_alpha   90.00
_cell.angle_beta   90.00
_cell.angle_gamma   90.00
#
_symmetry.space_group_name_H-M   'P 1'
#
loop_
_entity.id
_entity.type
_entity.pdbx_description
1 polymer ?
#
loop_
_entity_poly.entity_id
_entity_poly.type
_entity_poly.pdbx_seq_one_letter_code
_entity_poly.pdbx_strand_id
1 'polypeptide(L)'
;VKRRPLAFKETVCLVDPLTDSAEHSISQVMSVLTSHHHSCSKELSSTEIHHSLVLKGWDVHLKLQRRANSLRRYANMMVVAIAFVMLVSTSLAMLRVYLMLLNEHIPHEVLLDGSLIFFPIVVLLMITMQGSFQLGQAWASVHMGSTMVVSEIFFFLGSIGPYSASPAVNQKRFLKRLREVVKR
;
A
#
# COMPACT_ATOMS: atom_id res chain seq x y z
N VAL A 1 -21.15 29.66 4.99
CA VAL A 1 -22.16 28.73 4.42
C VAL A 1 -21.50 27.89 3.33
N LYS A 2 -21.23 26.60 3.60
CA LYS A 2 -20.49 25.69 2.70
C LYS A 2 -21.47 25.16 1.63
N ARG A 3 -21.45 25.73 0.42
CA ARG A 3 -22.30 25.26 -0.70
C ARG A 3 -21.87 23.83 -1.06
N ARG A 4 -22.83 22.90 -1.08
CA ARG A 4 -22.61 21.54 -1.63
C ARG A 4 -22.30 21.66 -3.13
N PRO A 5 -21.35 20.87 -3.67
CA PRO A 5 -21.08 20.86 -5.10
C PRO A 5 -22.34 20.41 -5.85
N LEU A 6 -22.91 21.31 -6.65
CA LEU A 6 -24.13 21.08 -7.43
C LEU A 6 -23.93 20.04 -8.54
N ALA A 7 -22.69 19.79 -8.97
CA ALA A 7 -22.34 18.81 -9.98
C ALA A 7 -22.75 17.36 -9.63
N PHE A 8 -22.97 17.06 -8.34
CA PHE A 8 -23.40 15.72 -7.91
C PHE A 8 -24.93 15.54 -7.90
N LYS A 9 -25.70 16.61 -8.14
CA LYS A 9 -27.17 16.55 -8.11
C LYS A 9 -27.78 16.22 -9.49
N GLU A 10 -26.99 16.32 -10.56
CA GLU A 10 -27.47 16.16 -11.94
C GLU A 10 -27.12 14.79 -12.57
N THR A 11 -26.31 13.96 -11.90
CA THR A 11 -25.85 12.66 -12.45
C THR A 11 -26.58 11.44 -11.90
N VAL A 12 -27.50 11.62 -10.95
CA VAL A 12 -28.28 10.52 -10.36
C VAL A 12 -29.73 10.68 -10.78
N CYS A 13 -30.10 10.05 -11.91
CA CYS A 13 -31.49 9.89 -12.29
C CYS A 13 -32.01 8.61 -11.61
N LEU A 14 -33.01 8.75 -10.74
CA LEU A 14 -33.64 7.61 -10.08
C LEU A 14 -34.82 7.19 -10.95
N VAL A 15 -34.69 6.06 -11.64
CA VAL A 15 -35.77 5.49 -12.46
C VAL A 15 -36.52 4.49 -11.60
N ASP A 16 -37.84 4.67 -11.47
CA ASP A 16 -38.70 3.71 -10.80
C ASP A 16 -39.37 2.79 -11.83
N PRO A 17 -38.92 1.53 -11.97
CA PRO A 17 -39.37 0.64 -13.03
C PRO A 17 -40.82 0.16 -12.88
N LEU A 18 -41.47 0.43 -11.74
CA LEU A 18 -42.85 0.01 -11.48
C LEU A 18 -43.88 1.07 -11.89
N THR A 19 -43.46 2.33 -11.99
CA THR A 19 -44.35 3.47 -12.22
C THR A 19 -44.08 4.16 -13.55
N ASP A 20 -42.85 4.09 -14.07
CA ASP A 20 -42.47 4.74 -15.33
C ASP A 20 -42.74 3.88 -16.57
N SER A 21 -43.24 4.53 -17.63
CA SER A 21 -43.33 3.95 -18.98
C SER A 21 -41.92 3.74 -19.56
N ALA A 22 -41.68 2.58 -20.16
CA ALA A 22 -40.39 2.22 -20.75
C ALA A 22 -39.87 3.27 -21.74
N GLU A 23 -40.75 3.91 -22.51
CA GLU A 23 -40.38 4.96 -23.47
C GLU A 23 -39.87 6.24 -22.77
N HIS A 24 -40.44 6.57 -21.62
CA HIS A 24 -40.02 7.70 -20.81
C HIS A 24 -38.69 7.43 -20.10
N SER A 25 -38.51 6.22 -19.56
CA SER A 25 -37.24 5.81 -18.95
C SER A 25 -36.10 5.77 -19.98
N ILE A 26 -36.35 5.27 -21.18
CA ILE A 26 -35.34 5.23 -22.26
C ILE A 26 -34.96 6.64 -22.68
N SER A 27 -35.93 7.56 -22.85
CA SER A 27 -35.61 8.93 -23.24
C SER A 27 -34.86 9.70 -22.16
N GLN A 28 -35.19 9.50 -20.87
CA GLN A 28 -34.42 10.07 -19.76
C GLN A 28 -33.00 9.52 -19.69
N VAL A 29 -32.82 8.19 -19.76
CA VAL A 29 -31.50 7.56 -19.77
C VAL A 29 -30.68 8.03 -20.99
N MET A 30 -31.31 8.09 -22.17
CA MET A 30 -30.67 8.62 -23.37
C MET A 30 -30.32 10.10 -23.22
N SER A 31 -31.13 10.93 -22.56
CA SER A 31 -30.81 12.33 -22.32
C SER A 31 -29.60 12.50 -21.38
N VAL A 32 -29.47 11.64 -20.37
CA VAL A 32 -28.28 11.61 -19.49
C VAL A 32 -27.04 11.18 -20.25
N LEU A 33 -27.17 10.19 -21.14
CA LEU A 33 -26.06 9.69 -21.96
C LEU A 33 -25.66 10.65 -23.10
N THR A 34 -26.61 11.38 -23.66
CA THR A 34 -26.40 12.26 -24.83
C THR A 34 -26.19 13.73 -24.49
N SER A 35 -26.65 14.21 -23.33
CA SER A 35 -26.37 15.59 -22.86
C SER A 35 -24.87 15.84 -22.66
N HIS A 36 -24.07 14.78 -22.51
CA HIS A 36 -22.61 14.86 -22.44
C HIS A 36 -21.93 15.29 -23.75
N HIS A 37 -22.63 15.26 -24.90
CA HIS A 37 -22.02 15.53 -26.20
C HIS A 37 -21.96 17.01 -26.61
N HIS A 38 -22.83 17.88 -26.08
CA HIS A 38 -22.93 19.26 -26.62
C HIS A 38 -21.99 20.28 -25.94
N SER A 39 -21.43 19.96 -24.76
CA SER A 39 -20.39 20.75 -24.07
C SER A 39 -18.99 20.11 -24.14
N CYS A 40 -18.89 18.97 -24.83
CA CYS A 40 -17.79 18.01 -24.70
C CYS A 40 -16.46 18.45 -25.32
N SER A 41 -16.43 19.32 -26.33
CA SER A 41 -15.17 19.52 -27.08
C SER A 41 -14.08 20.28 -26.32
N LYS A 42 -14.44 21.10 -25.33
CA LYS A 42 -13.46 21.75 -24.42
C LYS A 42 -13.21 20.95 -23.13
N GLU A 43 -14.12 20.06 -22.75
CA GLU A 43 -13.96 19.19 -21.56
C GLU A 43 -13.28 17.85 -21.88
N LEU A 44 -13.36 17.32 -23.11
CA LEU A 44 -12.75 16.03 -23.46
C LEU A 44 -11.24 16.02 -23.20
N SER A 45 -10.53 17.09 -23.61
CA SER A 45 -9.09 17.23 -23.37
C SER A 45 -8.74 17.34 -21.89
N SER A 46 -9.62 17.97 -21.08
CA SER A 46 -9.40 18.06 -19.63
C SER A 46 -9.64 16.71 -18.96
N THR A 47 -10.63 15.94 -19.41
CA THR A 47 -10.95 14.59 -18.89
C THR A 47 -9.86 13.56 -19.21
N GLU A 48 -9.29 13.56 -20.43
CA GLU A 48 -8.18 12.66 -20.77
C GLU A 48 -6.92 12.96 -19.96
N ILE A 49 -6.57 14.24 -19.81
CA ILE A 49 -5.42 14.64 -19.00
C ILE A 49 -5.67 14.31 -17.52
N HIS A 50 -6.89 14.53 -17.01
CA HIS A 50 -7.27 14.11 -15.66
C HIS A 50 -7.14 12.60 -15.47
N HIS A 51 -7.63 11.80 -16.41
CA HIS A 51 -7.56 10.35 -16.35
C HIS A 51 -6.11 9.85 -16.35
N SER A 52 -5.26 10.37 -17.25
CA SER A 52 -3.85 10.00 -17.29
C SER A 52 -3.10 10.36 -15.99
N LEU A 53 -3.44 11.49 -15.36
CA LEU A 53 -2.89 11.89 -14.06
C LEU A 53 -3.32 10.96 -12.93
N VAL A 54 -4.60 10.59 -12.91
CA VAL A 54 -5.15 9.67 -11.91
C VAL A 54 -4.51 8.29 -12.06
N LEU A 55 -4.37 7.78 -13.29
CA LEU A 55 -3.65 6.54 -13.57
C LEU A 55 -2.20 6.60 -13.10
N LYS A 56 -1.51 7.73 -13.29
CA LYS A 56 -0.16 7.95 -12.78
C LYS A 56 -0.11 7.94 -11.25
N GLY A 57 -1.12 8.51 -10.58
CA GLY A 57 -1.29 8.40 -9.14
C GLY A 57 -1.42 6.95 -8.69
N TRP A 58 -2.25 6.16 -9.37
CA TRP A 58 -2.44 4.74 -9.09
C TRP A 58 -1.20 3.89 -9.34
N ASP A 59 -0.45 4.16 -10.41
CA ASP A 59 0.84 3.49 -10.66
C ASP A 59 1.83 3.74 -9.51
N VAL A 60 1.93 4.98 -9.03
CA VAL A 60 2.76 5.31 -7.86
C VAL A 60 2.27 4.58 -6.61
N HIS A 61 0.96 4.57 -6.35
CA HIS A 61 0.37 3.83 -5.24
C HIS A 61 0.74 2.33 -5.31
N LEU A 62 0.58 1.70 -6.46
CA LEU A 62 0.92 0.29 -6.67
C LEU A 62 2.42 0.02 -6.44
N LYS A 63 3.30 0.92 -6.90
CA LYS A 63 4.75 0.82 -6.65
C LYS A 63 5.08 0.89 -5.16
N LEU A 64 4.51 1.85 -4.43
CA LEU A 64 4.70 1.99 -2.98
C LEU A 64 4.13 0.77 -2.24
N GLN A 65 2.95 0.30 -2.64
CA GLN A 65 2.30 -0.86 -2.03
C GLN A 65 3.11 -2.15 -2.24
N ARG A 66 3.66 -2.35 -3.44
CA ARG A 66 4.57 -3.49 -3.71
C ARG A 66 5.83 -3.41 -2.85
N ARG A 67 6.42 -2.21 -2.71
CA ARG A 67 7.62 -1.99 -1.88
C ARG A 67 7.32 -2.24 -0.39
N ALA A 68 6.19 -1.75 0.12
CA ALA A 68 5.75 -2.02 1.48
C ALA A 68 5.54 -3.53 1.71
N ASN A 69 4.87 -4.22 0.78
CA ASN A 69 4.69 -5.66 0.87
C ASN A 69 6.01 -6.43 0.84
N SER A 70 6.98 -6.00 0.02
CA SER A 70 8.31 -6.60 -0.02
C SER A 70 9.05 -6.42 1.31
N LEU A 71 9.02 -5.22 1.90
CA LEU A 71 9.63 -4.94 3.20
C LEU A 71 9.01 -5.78 4.31
N ARG A 72 7.67 -5.90 4.32
CA ARG A 72 6.96 -6.75 5.29
C ARG A 72 7.31 -8.22 5.15
N ARG A 73 7.41 -8.74 3.91
CA ARG A 73 7.86 -10.12 3.67
C ARG A 73 9.28 -10.33 4.19
N TYR A 74 10.20 -9.42 3.89
CA TYR A 74 11.58 -9.51 4.37
C TYR A 74 11.66 -9.54 5.90
N ALA A 75 10.92 -8.65 6.57
CA ALA A 75 10.84 -8.63 8.03
C ALA A 75 10.30 -9.95 8.60
N ASN A 76 9.21 -10.49 8.01
CA ASN A 76 8.65 -11.77 8.43
C ASN A 76 9.64 -12.92 8.23
N MET A 77 10.35 -12.97 7.09
CA MET A 77 11.36 -14.01 6.83
C MET A 77 12.51 -13.96 7.84
N MET A 78 12.97 -12.76 8.21
CA MET A 78 13.99 -12.59 9.26
C MET A 78 13.51 -13.13 10.61
N VAL A 79 12.27 -12.81 11.02
CA VAL A 79 11.69 -13.32 12.28
C VAL A 79 11.57 -14.84 12.27
N VAL A 80 11.10 -15.43 11.17
CA VAL A 80 11.00 -16.88 11.02
C VAL A 80 12.39 -17.53 11.06
N ALA A 81 13.39 -16.94 10.41
CA ALA A 81 14.75 -17.45 10.44
C ALA A 81 15.36 -17.39 11.85
N ILE A 82 15.18 -16.30 12.57
CA ILE A 82 15.60 -16.16 13.97
C ILE A 82 14.93 -17.23 14.84
N ALA A 83 13.61 -17.42 14.71
CA ALA A 83 12.87 -18.43 15.45
C ALA A 83 13.37 -19.85 15.15
N PHE A 84 13.66 -20.15 13.89
CA PHE A 84 14.22 -21.43 13.47
C PHE A 84 15.59 -21.69 14.09
N VAL A 85 16.52 -20.72 14.04
CA VAL A 85 17.85 -20.87 14.65
C VAL A 85 17.75 -21.04 16.17
N MET A 86 16.84 -20.31 16.82
CA MET A 86 16.59 -20.50 18.25
C MET A 86 16.09 -21.90 18.57
N LEU A 87 15.12 -22.43 17.81
CA LEU A 87 14.60 -23.79 18.00
C LEU A 87 15.68 -24.86 17.82
N VAL A 88 16.53 -24.72 16.79
CA VAL A 88 17.67 -25.63 16.57
C VAL A 88 18.65 -25.56 17.74
N SER A 89 19.01 -24.35 18.17
CA SER A 89 19.91 -24.13 19.32
C SER A 89 19.35 -24.77 20.60
N THR A 90 18.06 -24.55 20.91
CA THR A 90 17.40 -25.16 22.07
C THR A 90 17.36 -26.68 21.97
N SER A 91 17.08 -27.22 20.78
CA SER A 91 17.04 -28.68 20.57
C SER A 91 18.42 -29.31 20.77
N LEU A 92 19.49 -28.68 20.29
CA LEU A 92 20.86 -29.13 20.50
C LEU A 92 21.29 -29.03 21.97
N ALA A 93 20.87 -27.97 22.67
CA ALA A 93 21.13 -27.83 24.10
C ALA A 93 20.42 -28.93 24.90
N MET A 94 19.17 -29.23 24.59
CA MET A 94 18.43 -30.32 25.22
C MET A 94 19.05 -31.68 24.92
N LEU A 95 19.48 -31.92 23.68
CA LEU A 95 20.18 -33.15 23.29
C LEU A 95 21.48 -33.33 24.08
N ARG A 96 22.27 -32.26 24.26
CA ARG A 96 23.49 -32.30 25.08
C ARG A 96 23.18 -32.74 26.50
N VAL A 97 22.19 -32.09 27.13
CA VAL A 97 21.80 -32.38 28.52
C VAL A 97 21.34 -33.84 28.63
N TYR A 98 20.58 -34.32 27.66
CA TYR A 98 20.13 -35.71 27.60
C TYR A 98 21.30 -36.71 27.51
N LEU A 99 22.27 -36.47 26.61
CA LEU A 99 23.43 -37.35 26.46
C LEU A 99 24.33 -37.34 27.71
N MET A 100 24.48 -36.17 28.34
CA MET A 100 25.19 -36.04 29.62
C MET A 100 24.53 -36.87 30.73
N LEU A 101 23.19 -36.91 30.78
CA LEU A 101 22.45 -37.73 31.75
C LEU A 101 22.60 -39.23 31.49
N LEU A 102 22.75 -39.63 30.23
CA LEU A 102 22.97 -41.03 29.86
C LEU A 102 24.42 -41.50 30.13
N ASN A 103 25.33 -40.58 30.44
CA ASN A 103 26.76 -40.82 30.60
C ASN A 103 27.39 -41.52 29.38
N GLU A 104 26.81 -41.29 28.19
CA GLU A 104 27.28 -41.85 26.92
C GLU A 104 28.35 -40.93 26.34
N HIS A 105 29.51 -41.50 25.99
CA HIS A 105 30.62 -40.72 25.45
C HIS A 105 30.28 -40.19 24.05
N ILE A 106 30.28 -38.86 23.87
CA ILE A 106 29.88 -38.23 22.61
C ILE A 106 31.11 -38.14 21.70
N PRO A 107 31.13 -38.76 20.52
CA PRO A 107 32.31 -38.74 19.63
C PRO A 107 32.61 -37.34 19.05
N HIS A 108 31.71 -36.38 19.22
CA HIS A 108 31.77 -35.04 18.63
C HIS A 108 31.44 -33.90 19.62
N GLU A 109 31.90 -33.99 20.88
CA GLU A 109 31.67 -32.95 21.90
C GLU A 109 32.09 -31.55 21.45
N VAL A 110 33.27 -31.42 20.84
CA VAL A 110 33.82 -30.13 20.38
C VAL A 110 32.90 -29.45 19.37
N LEU A 111 32.28 -30.22 18.46
CA LEU A 111 31.40 -29.68 17.44
C LEU A 111 30.07 -29.23 18.06
N LEU A 112 29.55 -29.99 19.02
CA LEU A 112 28.32 -29.66 19.71
C LEU A 112 28.49 -28.41 20.60
N ASP A 113 29.57 -28.33 21.37
CA ASP A 113 29.91 -27.15 22.17
C ASP A 113 30.18 -25.91 21.30
N GLY A 114 30.88 -26.08 20.18
CA GLY A 114 31.08 -25.01 19.21
C GLY A 114 29.77 -24.49 18.63
N SER A 115 28.84 -25.39 18.29
CA SER A 115 27.52 -25.03 17.75
C SER A 115 26.65 -24.25 18.75
N LEU A 116 26.73 -24.61 20.04
CA LEU A 116 26.02 -23.93 21.13
C LEU A 116 26.49 -22.49 21.35
N ILE A 117 27.74 -22.18 21.02
CA ILE A 117 28.27 -20.82 21.06
C ILE A 117 27.95 -20.07 19.76
N PHE A 118 28.06 -20.75 18.62
CA PHE A 118 27.88 -20.15 17.30
C PHE A 118 26.45 -19.68 17.06
N PHE A 119 25.43 -20.51 17.34
CA PHE A 119 24.04 -20.15 17.04
C PHE A 119 23.54 -18.88 17.77
N PRO A 120 23.79 -18.70 19.09
CA PRO A 120 23.44 -17.45 19.77
C PRO A 120 24.10 -16.20 19.17
N ILE A 121 25.37 -16.31 18.73
CA ILE A 121 26.07 -15.19 18.07
C ILE A 121 25.37 -14.84 16.75
N VAL A 122 25.01 -15.84 15.95
CA VAL A 122 24.26 -15.63 14.70
C VAL A 122 22.91 -14.97 14.98
N VAL A 123 22.15 -15.45 15.98
CA VAL A 123 20.87 -14.85 16.38
C VAL A 123 21.06 -13.38 16.78
N LEU A 124 22.08 -13.06 17.57
CA LEU A 124 22.38 -11.69 17.99
C LEU A 124 22.69 -10.79 16.78
N LEU A 125 23.47 -11.29 15.81
CA LEU A 125 23.73 -10.56 14.56
C LEU A 125 22.46 -10.34 13.74
N MET A 126 21.57 -11.32 13.67
CA MET A 126 20.30 -11.18 12.94
C MET A 126 19.36 -10.15 13.62
N ILE A 127 19.30 -10.15 14.95
CA ILE A 127 18.51 -9.17 15.72
C ILE A 127 19.08 -7.76 15.55
N THR A 128 20.40 -7.60 15.62
CA THR A 128 21.05 -6.29 15.42
C THR A 128 20.86 -5.78 13.99
N MET A 129 20.94 -6.64 12.97
CA MET A 129 20.55 -6.28 11.59
C MET A 129 19.08 -5.84 11.52
N GLN A 130 18.16 -6.59 12.13
CA GLN A 130 16.75 -6.22 12.14
C GLN A 130 16.51 -4.83 12.78
N GLY A 131 17.24 -4.51 13.85
CA GLY A 131 17.20 -3.21 14.51
C GLY A 131 17.82 -2.07 13.68
N SER A 132 19.01 -2.29 13.10
CA SER A 132 19.74 -1.26 12.36
C SER A 132 19.05 -0.85 11.06
N PHE A 133 18.36 -1.77 10.39
CA PHE A 133 17.62 -1.47 9.17
C PHE A 133 16.29 -0.75 9.41
N GLN A 134 15.86 -0.59 10.67
CA GLN A 134 14.60 0.07 11.04
C GLN A 134 13.43 -0.39 10.14
N LEU A 135 13.38 -1.69 9.80
CA LEU A 135 12.48 -2.21 8.77
C LEU A 135 11.01 -1.85 9.03
N GLY A 136 10.61 -1.79 10.30
CA GLY A 136 9.28 -1.34 10.71
C GLY A 136 9.03 0.13 10.39
N GLN A 137 9.99 1.02 10.64
CA GLN A 137 9.88 2.45 10.30
C GLN A 137 9.91 2.67 8.78
N ALA A 138 10.78 1.96 8.06
CA ALA A 138 10.84 1.99 6.60
C ALA A 138 9.55 1.47 5.96
N TRP A 139 8.96 0.40 6.51
CA TRP A 139 7.66 -0.09 6.08
C TRP A 139 6.56 0.93 6.36
N ALA A 140 6.52 1.49 7.57
CA ALA A 140 5.51 2.47 7.97
C ALA A 140 5.58 3.74 7.11
N SER A 141 6.78 4.23 6.78
CA SER A 141 6.95 5.40 5.93
C SER A 141 6.41 5.17 4.52
N VAL A 142 6.75 4.02 3.91
CA VAL A 142 6.29 3.65 2.56
C VAL A 142 4.78 3.40 2.55
N HIS A 143 4.24 2.74 3.59
CA HIS A 143 2.81 2.49 3.71
C HIS A 143 2.00 3.78 3.92
N MET A 144 2.52 4.70 4.73
CA MET A 144 1.95 6.03 4.90
C MET A 144 1.98 6.80 3.59
N GLY A 145 3.09 6.76 2.85
CA GLY A 145 3.19 7.36 1.52
C GLY A 145 2.15 6.80 0.54
N SER A 146 1.99 5.48 0.51
CA SER A 146 0.96 4.80 -0.29
C SER A 146 -0.45 5.30 0.01
N THR A 147 -0.78 5.47 1.29
CA THR A 147 -2.09 5.97 1.76
C THR A 147 -2.27 7.46 1.43
N MET A 148 -1.22 8.26 1.56
CA MET A 148 -1.23 9.67 1.15
C MET A 148 -1.55 9.81 -0.33
N VAL A 149 -0.94 8.98 -1.20
CA VAL A 149 -1.24 9.01 -2.64
C VAL A 149 -2.72 8.76 -2.92
N VAL A 150 -3.34 7.79 -2.24
CA VAL A 150 -4.78 7.52 -2.37
C VAL A 150 -5.61 8.74 -1.97
N SER A 151 -5.28 9.36 -0.83
CA SER A 151 -5.98 10.57 -0.38
C SER A 151 -5.83 11.74 -1.37
N GLU A 152 -4.65 11.93 -1.95
CA GLU A 152 -4.40 12.98 -2.95
C GLU A 152 -5.17 12.71 -4.25
N ILE A 153 -5.32 11.45 -4.68
CA ILE A 153 -6.17 11.09 -5.82
C ILE A 153 -7.62 11.48 -5.56
N PHE A 154 -8.17 11.12 -4.39
CA PHE A 154 -9.57 11.44 -4.05
C PHE A 154 -9.80 12.95 -3.89
N PHE A 155 -8.87 13.69 -3.29
CA PHE A 155 -8.97 15.15 -3.20
C PHE A 155 -8.89 15.82 -4.57
N PHE A 156 -8.02 15.32 -5.45
CA PHE A 156 -7.91 15.80 -6.82
C PHE A 156 -9.18 15.54 -7.64
N LEU A 157 -9.73 14.31 -7.57
CA LEU A 157 -10.97 13.94 -8.26
C LEU A 157 -12.18 14.74 -7.74
N GLY A 158 -12.27 14.93 -6.43
CA GLY A 158 -13.36 15.70 -5.83
C GLY A 158 -13.21 17.23 -5.97
N SER A 159 -12.08 17.72 -6.47
CA SER A 159 -11.74 19.16 -6.47
C SER A 159 -11.88 19.81 -5.08
N ILE A 160 -11.53 19.05 -4.03
CA ILE A 160 -11.72 19.46 -2.62
C ILE A 160 -10.41 19.99 -2.05
N GLY A 161 -10.50 20.96 -1.12
CA GLY A 161 -9.36 21.43 -0.33
C GLY A 161 -8.30 22.12 -1.20
N PRO A 162 -7.07 21.60 -1.29
CA PRO A 162 -6.01 22.22 -2.09
C PRO A 162 -6.27 22.16 -3.61
N TYR A 163 -7.34 21.51 -4.06
CA TYR A 163 -7.69 21.38 -5.48
C TYR A 163 -8.92 22.20 -5.89
N SER A 164 -9.27 23.25 -5.15
CA SER A 164 -10.38 24.15 -5.50
C SER A 164 -10.04 25.23 -6.54
N ALA A 165 -8.83 25.20 -7.11
CA ALA A 165 -8.36 26.20 -8.09
C ALA A 165 -8.64 25.77 -9.55
N SER A 166 -8.10 26.53 -10.51
CA SER A 166 -8.16 26.20 -11.94
C SER A 166 -7.54 24.81 -12.24
N PRO A 167 -8.10 24.03 -13.19
CA PRO A 167 -7.60 22.69 -13.54
C PRO A 167 -6.09 22.65 -13.81
N ALA A 168 -5.56 23.61 -14.57
CA ALA A 168 -4.12 23.66 -14.88
C ALA A 168 -3.23 23.83 -13.64
N VAL A 169 -3.72 24.58 -12.64
CA VAL A 169 -3.03 24.77 -11.36
C VAL A 169 -3.12 23.49 -10.53
N ASN A 170 -4.28 22.84 -10.51
CA ASN A 170 -4.51 21.59 -9.78
C ASN A 170 -3.64 20.45 -10.32
N GLN A 171 -3.52 20.31 -11.65
CA GLN A 171 -2.68 19.30 -12.29
C GLN A 171 -1.20 19.45 -11.89
N LYS A 172 -0.66 20.68 -11.98
CA LYS A 172 0.72 20.98 -11.56
C LYS A 172 0.93 20.68 -10.08
N ARG A 173 -0.05 21.05 -9.24
CA ARG A 173 -0.02 20.81 -7.79
C ARG A 173 -0.07 19.32 -7.46
N PHE A 174 -0.93 18.56 -8.12
CA PHE A 174 -1.03 17.11 -7.95
C PHE A 174 0.28 16.40 -8.30
N LEU A 175 0.85 16.69 -9.47
CA LEU A 175 2.14 16.13 -9.87
C LEU A 175 3.28 16.49 -8.92
N LYS A 176 3.29 17.73 -8.42
CA LYS A 176 4.29 18.18 -7.44
C LYS A 176 4.19 17.36 -6.15
N ARG A 177 2.98 17.23 -5.59
CA ARG A 177 2.74 16.46 -4.35
C ARG A 177 3.03 14.98 -4.53
N LEU A 178 2.62 14.39 -5.64
CA LEU A 178 2.92 12.99 -5.95
C LEU A 178 4.44 12.73 -5.97
N ARG A 179 5.21 13.66 -6.54
CA ARG A 179 6.68 13.59 -6.53
C ARG A 179 7.27 13.75 -5.13
N GLU A 180 6.70 14.62 -4.30
CA GLU A 180 7.12 14.81 -2.91
C GLU A 180 6.88 13.55 -2.06
N VAL A 181 5.76 12.85 -2.27
CA VAL A 181 5.47 11.59 -1.57
C VAL A 181 6.46 10.48 -1.97
N VAL A 182 6.85 10.41 -3.25
CA VAL A 182 7.81 9.41 -3.74
C VAL A 182 9.24 9.67 -3.27
N LYS A 183 9.59 10.92 -2.96
CA LYS A 183 10.94 11.30 -2.50
C LYS A 183 11.20 10.99 -1.01
N ARG A 184 10.16 10.70 -0.24
CA ARG A 184 10.27 10.28 1.16
C ARG A 184 10.62 8.79 1.24
#